data_AF-A1KXF3-F1
#
_entry.id   AF-A1KXF3-F1
#
_cell.length_a   1.000
_cell.length_b   1.000
_cell.length_c   1.000
_cell.angle_alpha   90.00
_cell.angle_beta   90.00
_cell.angle_gamma   90.00
#
_symmetry.space_group_name_H-M   'P 1'
#
loop_
_entity.id
_entity.type
_entity.pdbx_description
1 polymer ?
#
loop_
_entity_poly.entity_id
_entity_poly.type
_entity_poly.pdbx_seq_one_letter_code
_entity_poly.pdbx_strand_id
1 'polypeptide(L)'
;LTRRTTQCKEVEEPDCEKSCGPGYKTCVKPNMCFNPSAGETCCENGTFCPAGSYCSDAGCCPNNMKLADCMSAVTRTLIHQ
;
A
#
# COMPACT_ATOMS: atom_id res chain seq x y z
N LEU A 1 0.49 -11.97 -16.93
CA LEU A 1 0.76 -10.91 -15.93
C LEU A 1 -0.39 -10.87 -14.94
N THR A 2 -0.43 -11.79 -13.96
CA THR A 2 -1.50 -11.79 -12.95
C THR A 2 -1.08 -10.79 -11.87
N ARG A 3 -1.45 -9.53 -12.07
CA ARG A 3 -1.31 -8.47 -11.05
C ARG A 3 -1.95 -9.00 -9.76
N ARG A 4 -1.16 -9.11 -8.69
CA ARG A 4 -1.66 -9.25 -7.31
C ARG A 4 -2.32 -7.92 -6.91
N THR A 5 -3.42 -7.59 -7.57
CA THR A 5 -4.40 -6.63 -7.07
C THR A 5 -5.31 -7.43 -6.18
N THR A 6 -5.31 -7.13 -4.88
CA THR A 6 -6.40 -7.50 -3.97
C THR A 6 -7.71 -7.30 -4.74
N GLN A 7 -8.42 -8.39 -4.99
CA GLN A 7 -9.50 -8.45 -5.98
C GLN A 7 -10.74 -7.81 -5.36
N CYS A 8 -10.72 -6.48 -5.22
CA CYS A 8 -11.89 -5.72 -4.81
C CYS A 8 -12.93 -5.80 -5.93
N LYS A 9 -14.20 -5.95 -5.56
CA LYS A 9 -15.30 -5.97 -6.52
C LYS A 9 -15.38 -4.61 -7.22
N GLU A 10 -15.59 -4.64 -8.52
CA GLU A 10 -15.95 -3.44 -9.28
C GLU A 10 -17.33 -2.97 -8.77
N VAL A 11 -17.39 -1.76 -8.22
CA VAL A 11 -18.65 -1.13 -7.81
C VAL A 11 -18.84 0.20 -8.52
N GLU A 12 -20.11 0.55 -8.74
CA GLU A 12 -20.54 1.67 -9.59
C GLU A 12 -20.07 3.05 -9.08
N GLU A 13 -19.87 3.15 -7.76
CA GLU A 13 -19.25 4.30 -7.10
C GLU A 13 -17.88 3.88 -6.55
N PRO A 14 -16.83 4.73 -6.57
CA PRO A 14 -15.52 4.38 -6.05
C PRO A 14 -15.52 4.40 -4.52
N ASP A 15 -16.20 3.42 -3.94
CA ASP A 15 -16.34 3.22 -2.52
C ASP A 15 -15.61 1.95 -2.13
N CYS A 16 -14.52 2.14 -1.39
CA CYS A 16 -13.65 1.06 -0.96
C CYS A 16 -14.33 0.10 0.00
N GLU A 17 -15.26 0.60 0.81
CA GLU A 17 -16.01 -0.22 1.75
C GLU A 17 -16.99 -1.14 1.02
N LYS A 18 -17.64 -0.65 -0.04
CA LYS A 18 -18.50 -1.46 -0.92
C LYS A 18 -17.70 -2.38 -1.86
N SER A 19 -16.54 -1.92 -2.34
CA SER A 19 -15.70 -2.68 -3.29
C SER A 19 -14.97 -3.83 -2.59
N CYS A 20 -14.29 -3.52 -1.50
CA CYS A 20 -13.38 -4.44 -0.82
C CYS A 20 -13.97 -5.02 0.48
N GLY A 21 -14.96 -4.34 1.09
CA GLY A 21 -15.65 -4.77 2.30
C GLY A 21 -15.50 -3.78 3.48
N PRO A 22 -16.22 -4.01 4.58
CA PRO A 22 -16.14 -3.16 5.77
C PRO A 22 -14.72 -3.09 6.32
N GLY A 23 -14.25 -1.87 6.60
CA GLY A 23 -12.90 -1.61 7.11
C GLY A 23 -11.90 -1.13 6.05
N TYR A 24 -12.25 -1.19 4.76
CA TYR A 24 -11.49 -0.54 3.70
C TYR A 24 -11.86 0.94 3.58
N LYS A 25 -10.85 1.78 3.42
CA LYS A 25 -10.96 3.23 3.25
C LYS A 25 -10.29 3.68 1.97
N THR A 26 -10.75 4.83 1.48
CA THR A 26 -10.14 5.54 0.37
C THR A 26 -8.80 6.13 0.81
N CYS A 27 -7.75 5.82 0.06
CA CYS A 27 -6.40 6.34 0.22
C CYS A 27 -6.32 7.74 -0.41
N VAL A 28 -5.30 8.02 -1.23
CA VAL A 28 -5.11 9.32 -1.91
C VAL A 28 -6.11 9.54 -3.04
N LYS A 29 -6.50 8.46 -3.73
CA LYS A 29 -7.42 8.51 -4.88
C LYS A 29 -8.66 7.67 -4.59
N PRO A 30 -9.82 8.04 -5.17
CA PRO A 30 -11.06 7.28 -5.02
C PRO A 30 -10.94 5.80 -5.45
N ASN A 31 -10.07 5.49 -6.42
CA ASN A 31 -9.80 4.13 -6.88
C ASN A 31 -8.70 3.38 -6.09
N MET A 32 -8.14 3.99 -5.04
CA MET A 32 -7.10 3.37 -4.21
C MET A 32 -7.67 3.07 -2.84
N CYS A 33 -7.81 1.79 -2.54
CA CYS A 33 -8.40 1.30 -1.31
C CYS A 33 -7.36 0.65 -0.41
N PHE A 34 -7.42 0.94 0.88
CA PHE A 34 -6.55 0.34 1.89
C PHE A 34 -7.36 -0.02 3.13
N ASN A 35 -6.96 -1.05 3.87
CA ASN A 35 -7.66 -1.51 5.06
C ASN A 35 -6.88 -1.16 6.34
N PRO A 36 -7.13 0.00 6.97
CA PRO A 36 -6.53 0.33 8.26
C PRO A 36 -6.91 -0.65 9.37
N SER A 37 -8.05 -1.34 9.27
CA SER A 37 -8.47 -2.33 10.26
C SER A 37 -7.62 -3.61 10.20
N ALA A 38 -7.07 -3.92 9.02
CA ALA A 38 -6.06 -4.95 8.84
C ALA A 38 -4.64 -4.46 9.18
N GLY A 39 -4.46 -3.19 9.53
CA GLY A 39 -3.18 -2.56 9.77
C GLY A 39 -2.47 -2.06 8.51
N GLU A 40 -3.16 -2.01 7.36
CA GLU A 40 -2.60 -1.46 6.14
C GLU A 40 -2.43 0.07 6.24
N THR A 41 -1.39 0.59 5.60
CA THR A 41 -1.08 2.02 5.58
C THR A 41 -1.17 2.57 4.15
N CYS A 42 -1.91 3.66 3.97
CA CYS A 42 -2.00 4.39 2.71
C CYS A 42 -0.76 5.26 2.49
N CYS A 43 -0.20 5.24 1.27
CA CYS A 43 0.95 6.04 0.88
C CYS A 43 0.53 7.22 0.01
N GLU A 44 1.28 8.32 0.07
CA GLU A 44 1.06 9.52 -0.75
C GLU A 44 1.17 9.25 -2.27
N ASN A 45 1.92 8.23 -2.66
CA ASN A 45 1.99 7.74 -4.05
C ASN A 45 0.69 7.02 -4.52
N GLY A 46 -0.29 6.88 -3.63
CA GLY A 46 -1.52 6.14 -3.85
C GLY A 46 -1.39 4.64 -3.60
N THR A 47 -0.18 4.11 -3.41
CA THR A 47 0.01 2.71 -3.02
C THR A 47 -0.43 2.47 -1.58
N PHE A 48 -0.69 1.22 -1.23
CA PHE A 48 -0.92 0.81 0.16
C PHE A 48 0.14 -0.21 0.58
N CYS A 49 0.51 -0.15 1.85
CA CYS A 49 1.46 -1.07 2.48
C CYS A 49 0.73 -2.03 3.40
N PRO A 50 1.19 -3.30 3.49
CA PRO A 50 0.57 -4.29 4.34
C PRO A 50 0.76 -3.99 5.82
N ALA A 51 0.04 -4.73 6.66
CA ALA A 51 0.14 -4.68 8.11
C ALA A 51 1.58 -4.72 8.62
N GLY A 52 1.90 -3.84 9.56
CA GLY A 52 3.25 -3.73 10.11
C GLY A 52 4.25 -3.08 9.14
N SER A 53 3.77 -2.38 8.12
CA SER A 53 4.57 -1.53 7.24
C SER A 53 3.99 -0.13 7.16
N TYR A 54 4.86 0.86 6.99
CA TYR A 54 4.55 2.27 6.81
C TYR A 54 5.02 2.76 5.44
N CYS A 55 4.43 3.84 4.99
CA CYS A 55 4.76 4.46 3.73
C CYS A 55 5.96 5.38 3.86
N SER A 56 6.88 5.26 2.91
CA SER A 56 8.08 6.08 2.80
C SER A 56 8.26 6.54 1.35
N ASP A 57 9.11 7.54 1.16
CA ASP A 57 9.40 8.10 -0.17
C ASP A 57 9.87 7.04 -1.19
N ALA A 58 10.60 6.02 -0.72
CA ALA A 58 11.07 4.90 -1.54
C ALA A 58 10.11 3.70 -1.65
N GLY A 59 8.93 3.74 -1.01
CA GLY A 59 7.93 2.66 -1.03
C GLY A 59 7.47 2.19 0.35
N CYS A 60 7.11 0.91 0.44
CA CYS A 60 6.62 0.30 1.69
C CYS A 60 7.75 -0.19 2.57
N CYS A 61 7.89 0.40 3.75
CA CYS A 61 8.91 0.04 4.72
C CYS A 61 8.29 -0.69 5.91
N PRO A 62 8.85 -1.81 6.38
CA PRO A 62 8.35 -2.47 7.59
C PRO A 62 8.55 -1.57 8.82
N ASN A 63 7.57 -1.47 9.71
CA ASN A 63 7.61 -0.67 10.94
C ASN A 63 8.75 -1.09 11.88
N ASN A 64 9.18 -2.34 11.81
CA ASN A 64 10.34 -2.84 12.56
C ASN A 64 11.69 -2.41 11.95
N MET A 65 11.69 -1.57 10.92
CA MET A 65 12.88 -1.11 10.21
C MET A 65 12.92 0.41 10.11
N LYS A 66 14.09 0.99 10.35
CA LYS A 66 14.32 2.42 10.22
C LYS A 66 14.29 2.84 8.74
N LEU A 67 13.82 4.06 8.48
CA LEU A 67 13.71 4.63 7.13
C LEU A 67 15.02 4.48 6.31
N ALA A 68 16.16 4.76 6.95
CA ALA A 68 17.47 4.67 6.30
C ALA A 68 17.85 3.25 5.86
N ASP A 69 17.46 2.23 6.61
CA ASP A 69 17.71 0.82 6.30
C ASP A 69 16.80 0.34 5.16
N CYS A 70 15.53 0.76 5.21
CA CYS A 70 14.57 0.50 4.14
C CYS A 70 15.01 1.13 2.81
N MET A 71 15.44 2.40 2.85
CA MET A 71 15.99 3.10 1.69
C MET A 71 17.25 2.39 1.17
N SER A 72 18.15 1.96 2.05
CA SER A 72 19.33 1.17 1.67
C SER A 72 18.98 -0.16 0.99
N ALA A 73 17.90 -0.84 1.43
CA ALA A 73 17.45 -2.06 0.78
C ALA A 73 16.97 -1.82 -0.66
N VAL A 74 16.29 -0.70 -0.91
CA VAL A 74 15.88 -0.29 -2.27
C VAL A 74 17.11 0.09 -3.10
N THR A 75 18.04 0.90 -2.56
CA THR A 75 19.25 1.33 -3.26
C THR A 75 20.20 0.18 -3.59
N ARG A 76 20.31 -0.86 -2.75
CA ARG A 76 21.18 -2.04 -3.02
C ARG A 76 20.79 -2.81 -4.28
N THR A 77 19.58 -2.64 -4.78
CA THR A 77 19.13 -3.28 -6.03
C THR A 77 19.62 -2.53 -7.28
N LEU A 78 20.08 -1.28 -7.15
CA LEU A 78 20.51 -0.43 -8.27
C LEU A 78 22.03 -0.46 -8.54
N ILE A 79 22.84 -1.11 -7.69
CA ILE A 79 24.32 -1.08 -7.78
C ILE A 79 24.90 -2.42 -8.27
N HIS A 80 24.08 -3.35 -8.77
CA HIS A 80 24.53 -4.64 -9.33
C HIS A 80 24.09 -4.87 -10.80
N GLN A 81 24.01 -3.81 -11.61
CA GLN A 81 23.95 -3.94 -13.07
C GLN A 81 25.29 -3.60 -13.70
#